data_AF-A0A841U857-F1
#
_entry.id   AF-A0A841U857-F1
#
_cell.length_a   1.000
_cell.length_b   1.000
_cell.length_c   1.000
_cell.angle_alpha   90.00
_cell.angle_beta   90.00
_cell.angle_gamma   90.00
#
_symmetry.space_group_name_H-M   'P 1'
#
loop_
_entity.id
_entity.type
_entity.pdbx_description
1 polymer ?
#
loop_
_entity_poly.entity_id
_entity_poly.type
_entity_poly.pdbx_seq_one_letter_code
_entity_poly.pdbx_strand_id
1 'polypeptide(L)'
;MTKQPVVVRLKTGLHARPAALFVQEANKFSSDVFVEKDDKKVNAKSIMGIMSLAISSGTEVSISAEGSDAEQAVTALVQLVSKEELENQ
;
A
#
# COMPACT_ATOMS: atom_id res chain seq x y z
N MET A 1 -0.05 -15.44 7.87
CA MET A 1 0.20 -14.62 6.67
C MET A 1 -1.14 -14.22 6.07
N THR A 2 -1.31 -12.94 5.75
CA THR A 2 -2.51 -12.38 5.09
C THR A 2 -2.07 -11.72 3.78
N LYS A 3 -2.83 -11.91 2.68
CA LYS A 3 -2.56 -11.31 1.36
C LYS A 3 -3.87 -10.91 0.70
N GLN A 4 -3.90 -9.73 0.08
CA GLN A 4 -5.08 -9.23 -0.63
C GLN A 4 -4.68 -8.44 -1.89
N PRO A 5 -5.24 -8.75 -3.07
CA PRO A 5 -5.10 -7.91 -4.26
C PRO A 5 -5.98 -6.67 -4.14
N VAL A 6 -5.51 -5.54 -4.66
CA VAL A 6 -6.23 -4.27 -4.67
C VAL A 6 -5.83 -3.42 -5.87
N VAL A 7 -6.81 -2.73 -6.46
CA VAL A 7 -6.56 -1.70 -7.48
C VAL A 7 -6.36 -0.36 -6.78
N VAL A 8 -5.24 0.30 -7.06
CA VAL A 8 -4.96 1.63 -6.52
C VAL A 8 -5.85 2.67 -7.19
N ARG A 9 -6.70 3.35 -6.43
CA ARG A 9 -7.65 4.37 -6.91
C ARG A 9 -7.26 5.81 -6.59
N LEU A 10 -6.11 5.99 -5.94
CA LEU A 10 -5.54 7.31 -5.69
C LEU A 10 -5.24 8.01 -7.02
N LYS A 11 -5.64 9.28 -7.19
CA LYS A 11 -5.53 10.03 -8.47
C LYS A 11 -4.10 10.09 -8.98
N THR A 12 -3.17 10.24 -8.06
CA THR A 12 -1.73 10.22 -8.29
C THR A 12 -1.15 8.80 -8.27
N GLY A 13 -1.83 7.83 -7.67
CA GLY A 13 -1.21 6.54 -7.32
C GLY A 13 -0.36 6.66 -6.05
N LEU A 14 0.57 5.74 -5.85
CA LEU A 14 1.44 5.71 -4.66
C LEU A 14 2.77 6.44 -4.93
N HIS A 15 2.67 7.74 -5.19
CA HIS A 15 3.83 8.63 -5.27
C HIS A 15 3.66 9.86 -4.38
N ALA A 16 4.75 10.58 -4.10
CA ALA A 16 4.75 11.81 -3.29
C ALA A 16 4.02 11.66 -1.93
N ARG A 17 3.00 12.49 -1.67
CA ARG A 17 2.26 12.53 -0.40
C ARG A 17 1.52 11.21 -0.09
N PRO A 18 0.74 10.62 -1.02
CA PRO A 18 0.12 9.31 -0.77
C PRO A 18 1.12 8.20 -0.43
N ALA A 19 2.30 8.18 -1.06
CA ALA A 19 3.35 7.21 -0.70
C ALA A 19 3.84 7.40 0.74
N ALA A 20 4.06 8.64 1.17
CA ALA A 20 4.45 8.94 2.54
C ALA A 20 3.37 8.52 3.56
N LEU A 21 2.08 8.79 3.27
CA LEU A 21 0.96 8.37 4.11
C LEU A 21 0.82 6.85 4.17
N PHE A 22 0.98 6.16 3.04
CA PHE A 22 0.95 4.71 2.97
C PHE A 22 2.06 4.08 3.82
N VAL A 23 3.29 4.58 3.69
CA VAL A 23 4.44 4.11 4.48
C VAL A 23 4.25 4.42 5.96
N GLN A 24 3.74 5.60 6.30
CA GLN A 24 3.44 5.96 7.68
C GLN A 24 2.39 5.02 8.28
N GLU A 25 1.35 4.67 7.53
CA GLU A 25 0.33 3.71 7.96
C GLU A 25 0.94 2.32 8.15
N ALA A 26 1.75 1.84 7.19
CA ALA A 26 2.41 0.55 7.29
C ALA A 26 3.35 0.44 8.51
N ASN A 27 4.00 1.54 8.90
CA ASN A 27 4.90 1.61 10.05
C ASN A 27 4.18 1.55 11.41
N LYS A 28 2.85 1.68 11.46
CA LYS A 28 2.07 1.50 12.71
C LYS A 28 1.96 0.04 13.15
N PHE A 29 2.16 -0.89 12.22
CA PHE A 29 1.99 -2.32 12.46
C PHE A 29 3.33 -2.97 12.79
N SER A 30 3.29 -3.97 13.67
CA SER A 30 4.43 -4.80 14.05
C SER A 30 4.78 -5.82 12.96
N SER A 31 3.79 -6.31 12.21
CA SER A 31 3.96 -7.26 11.11
C SER A 31 4.91 -6.76 10.03
N ASP A 32 5.62 -7.68 9.38
CA ASP A 32 6.30 -7.39 8.13
C ASP A 32 5.25 -7.22 7.03
N VAL A 33 5.33 -6.13 6.28
CA VAL A 33 4.33 -5.77 5.27
C VAL A 33 5.02 -5.56 3.93
N PHE A 34 4.42 -6.09 2.87
CA PHE A 34 4.96 -6.03 1.52
C PHE A 34 3.91 -5.61 0.50
N VAL A 35 4.37 -4.89 -0.52
CA VAL A 35 3.61 -4.59 -1.74
C VAL A 35 4.28 -5.29 -2.90
N GLU A 36 3.48 -5.95 -3.73
CA GLU A 36 3.91 -6.66 -4.92
C GLU A 36 3.16 -6.12 -6.14
N LYS A 37 3.92 -5.77 -7.18
CA LYS A 37 3.42 -5.36 -8.50
C LYS A 37 4.21 -6.15 -9.53
N ASP A 38 3.51 -6.89 -10.39
CA ASP A 38 4.13 -7.86 -11.30
C ASP A 38 5.05 -8.81 -10.51
N ASP A 39 6.30 -8.98 -10.91
CA ASP A 39 7.29 -9.83 -10.21
C ASP A 39 8.13 -9.07 -9.17
N LYS A 40 7.79 -7.80 -8.87
CA LYS A 40 8.55 -6.97 -7.93
C LYS A 40 7.83 -6.85 -6.60
N LYS A 41 8.46 -7.35 -5.53
CA LYS A 41 8.01 -7.26 -4.15
C LYS A 41 8.92 -6.34 -3.34
N VAL A 42 8.35 -5.40 -2.60
CA VAL A 42 9.08 -4.44 -1.75
C VAL A 42 8.48 -4.37 -0.36
N ASN A 43 9.29 -3.95 0.62
CA ASN A 43 8.81 -3.65 1.97
C ASN A 43 7.94 -2.38 1.97
N ALA A 44 6.70 -2.52 2.44
CA ALA A 44 5.71 -1.44 2.51
C ALA A 44 6.08 -0.32 3.50
N LYS A 45 6.97 -0.61 4.45
CA LYS A 45 7.50 0.36 5.43
C LYS A 45 8.67 1.19 4.88
N SER A 46 9.14 0.92 3.65
CA SER A 46 10.21 1.67 2.99
C SER A 46 9.67 2.59 1.90
N ILE A 47 9.83 3.90 2.09
CA ILE A 47 9.44 4.90 1.09
C ILE A 47 10.18 4.71 -0.25
N MET A 48 11.47 4.38 -0.20
CA MET A 48 12.26 4.11 -1.41
C MET A 48 11.75 2.87 -2.15
N GLY A 49 11.37 1.83 -1.40
CA GLY A 49 10.78 0.60 -1.95
C GLY A 49 9.46 0.88 -2.68
N ILE A 50 8.53 1.55 -2.01
CA ILE A 50 7.23 1.91 -2.61
C ILE A 50 7.39 2.77 -3.86
N MET A 51 8.24 3.79 -3.82
CA MET A 51 8.49 4.65 -4.98
C MET A 51 9.12 3.88 -6.15
N SER A 52 9.95 2.87 -5.88
CA SER A 52 10.60 2.05 -6.93
C SER A 52 9.63 1.18 -7.73
N LEU A 53 8.43 0.90 -7.19
CA LEU A 53 7.40 0.11 -7.89
C LEU A 53 6.64 0.92 -8.96
N ALA A 54 6.73 2.25 -8.95
CA ALA A 54 6.04 3.13 -9.89
C ALA A 54 4.55 2.74 -10.05
N ILE A 55 3.82 2.75 -8.93
CA ILE A 55 2.40 2.35 -8.86
C ILE A 55 1.54 3.57 -9.18
N SER A 56 0.91 3.56 -10.35
CA SER A 56 -0.02 4.60 -10.81
C SER A 56 -1.47 4.27 -10.46
N SER A 57 -2.37 5.26 -10.57
CA SER A 57 -3.81 5.00 -10.49
C SER A 57 -4.25 3.92 -11.49
N GLY A 58 -5.18 3.07 -11.08
CA GLY A 58 -5.65 1.93 -11.85
C GLY A 58 -4.74 0.70 -11.84
N THR A 59 -3.55 0.78 -11.21
CA THR A 59 -2.64 -0.37 -11.10
C THR A 59 -3.17 -1.37 -10.09
N GLU A 60 -3.23 -2.65 -10.46
CA GLU A 60 -3.45 -3.74 -9.52
C GLU A 60 -2.14 -4.10 -8.81
N VAL A 61 -2.19 -4.21 -7.49
CA VAL A 61 -1.08 -4.64 -6.64
C VAL A 61 -1.57 -5.65 -5.62
N SER A 62 -0.66 -6.48 -5.10
CA SER A 62 -0.94 -7.33 -3.95
C SER A 62 -0.30 -6.75 -2.69
N ILE A 63 -1.09 -6.60 -1.63
CA ILE A 63 -0.59 -6.22 -0.31
C ILE A 63 -0.59 -7.46 0.57
N SER A 64 0.51 -7.74 1.25
CA SER A 64 0.64 -8.89 2.14
C SER A 64 1.31 -8.51 3.45
N ALA A 65 0.96 -9.21 4.53
CA ALA A 65 1.58 -9.04 5.82
C ALA A 65 1.78 -10.38 6.56
N GLU A 66 2.81 -10.43 7.39
CA GLU A 66 3.14 -11.56 8.25
C GLU A 66 3.49 -11.07 9.66
N GLY A 67 2.77 -11.57 10.66
CA GLY A 67 2.90 -11.15 12.05
C GLY A 67 1.55 -11.18 12.78
N SER A 68 1.55 -10.67 14.01
CA SER A 68 0.41 -10.71 14.93
C SER A 68 -0.74 -9.76 14.55
N ASP A 69 -0.45 -8.70 13.80
CA ASP A 69 -1.42 -7.69 13.36
C ASP A 69 -1.57 -7.65 11.81
N ALA A 70 -1.26 -8.76 11.15
CA ALA A 70 -1.20 -8.85 9.69
C ALA A 70 -2.55 -8.56 9.01
N GLU A 71 -3.66 -9.01 9.60
CA GLU A 71 -5.00 -8.78 9.05
C GLU A 71 -5.41 -7.30 9.14
N GLN A 72 -5.12 -6.66 10.26
CA GLN A 72 -5.34 -5.23 10.46
C GLN A 72 -4.47 -4.40 9.51
N ALA A 73 -3.20 -4.78 9.35
CA ALA A 73 -2.26 -4.11 8.46
C ALA A 73 -2.74 -4.14 7.00
N VAL A 74 -3.09 -5.33 6.48
CA VAL A 74 -3.59 -5.48 5.11
C VAL A 74 -4.88 -4.72 4.91
N THR A 75 -5.83 -4.82 5.86
CA THR A 75 -7.12 -4.13 5.77
C THR A 75 -6.95 -2.61 5.70
N ALA A 76 -6.15 -2.03 6.59
CA ALA A 76 -5.93 -0.58 6.65
C ALA A 76 -5.27 -0.06 5.36
N LEU A 77 -4.27 -0.76 4.85
CA LEU A 77 -3.53 -0.36 3.66
C LEU A 77 -4.35 -0.53 2.37
N VAL A 78 -5.11 -1.62 2.25
CA VAL A 78 -6.06 -1.81 1.14
C VAL A 78 -7.08 -0.68 1.12
N GLN A 79 -7.68 -0.35 2.27
CA GLN A 79 -8.63 0.75 2.38
C GLN A 79 -8.00 2.11 2.01
N LEU A 80 -6.75 2.34 2.39
CA LEU A 80 -6.06 3.60 2.06
C LEU A 80 -5.94 3.77 0.54
N VAL A 81 -5.54 2.72 -0.18
CA VAL A 81 -5.27 2.83 -1.63
C VAL A 81 -6.52 2.66 -2.49
N SER A 82 -7.59 2.06 -1.97
CA SER A 82 -8.86 1.90 -2.67
C SER A 82 -9.83 3.07 -2.45
N LYS A 83 -9.51 4.01 -1.54
CA LYS A 83 -10.30 5.23 -1.37
C LYS A 83 -10.13 6.12 -2.60
N GLU A 84 -11.24 6.41 -3.27
CA GLU A 84 -11.28 7.53 -4.20
C GLU A 84 -11.17 8.83 -3.38
N GLU A 85 -10.22 9.68 -3.75
CA GLU A 85 -10.17 11.05 -3.19
C GLU A 85 -11.45 11.75 -3.64
N LEU A 86 -12.43 11.85 -2.75
CA LEU A 86 -13.51 12.81 -2.91
C LEU A 86 -12.84 14.19 -2.93
N GLU A 87 -12.80 14.81 -4.10
CA GLU A 87 -12.48 16.23 -4.23
C GLU A 87 -13.48 16.99 -3.36
N ASN A 88 -13.07 17.37 -2.15
CA ASN A 88 -13.75 18.43 -1.42
C ASN A 88 -13.56 19.69 -2.27
N GLN A 89 -14.63 20.02 -3.01
CA GLN A 89 -14.83 21.27 -3.74
C GLN A 89 -14.57 22.48 -2.86
#